data_AF-A0A496TEH1-F1
#
_entry.id   AF-A0A496TEH1-F1
#
_cell.length_a   1.000
_cell.length_b   1.000
_cell.length_c   1.000
_cell.angle_alpha   90.00
_cell.angle_beta   90.00
_cell.angle_gamma   90.00
#
_symmetry.space_group_name_H-M   'P 1'
#
loop_
_entity.id
_entity.type
_entity.pdbx_description
1 polymer ?
#
loop_
_entity_poly.entity_id
_entity_poly.type
_entity_poly.pdbx_seq_one_letter_code
_entity_poly.pdbx_strand_id
1 'polypeptide(L)' 'TKYAPKALFKKAESLFKLKQYSESQNVFGAVIQKYPQSTLAKRAQIYLQKIEKLMAKQKKGKVKTSANIR' A
#
# COMPACT_ATOMS: atom_id res chain seq x y z
N THR A 1 -0.10 -21.12 -11.14
CA THR A 1 0.49 -21.12 -9.77
C THR A 1 -0.45 -20.44 -8.78
N LYS A 2 -1.17 -21.21 -7.96
CA LYS A 2 -2.33 -20.80 -7.13
C LYS A 2 -1.97 -19.97 -5.87
N TYR A 3 -0.69 -19.76 -5.57
CA TYR A 3 -0.19 -19.09 -4.35
C TYR A 3 0.17 -17.60 -4.52
N ALA A 4 0.12 -17.09 -5.74
CA ALA A 4 0.54 -15.73 -6.08
C ALA A 4 -0.20 -14.60 -5.32
N PRO A 5 -1.54 -14.63 -5.08
CA PRO A 5 -2.19 -13.53 -4.37
C PRO A 5 -1.80 -13.45 -2.90
N LYS A 6 -1.57 -14.59 -2.23
CA LYS A 6 -1.18 -14.65 -0.82
C LYS A 6 0.25 -14.13 -0.62
N ALA A 7 1.15 -14.48 -1.54
CA ALA A 7 2.53 -13.98 -1.50
C ALA A 7 2.60 -12.47 -1.71
N LEU A 8 1.88 -11.94 -2.71
CA LEU A 8 1.79 -10.50 -2.95
C LEU A 8 1.15 -9.75 -1.78
N PHE A 9 0.07 -10.30 -1.21
CA PHE A 9 -0.57 -9.71 -0.04
C PHE A 9 0.38 -9.65 1.16
N LYS A 10 1.11 -10.73 1.46
CA LYS A 10 2.11 -10.74 2.53
C LYS A 10 3.23 -9.73 2.29
N LYS A 11 3.73 -9.61 1.05
CA LYS A 11 4.73 -8.59 0.68
C LYS A 11 4.20 -7.18 0.97
N ALA A 12 2.98 -6.88 0.55
CA ALA A 12 2.37 -5.58 0.79
C ALA A 12 2.16 -5.30 2.29
N GLU A 13 1.79 -6.32 3.07
CA GLU A 13 1.63 -6.23 4.51
C GLU A 13 2.97 -5.98 5.23
N SER A 14 4.06 -6.61 4.79
CA SER A 14 5.40 -6.33 5.29
C SER A 14 5.81 -4.88 5.02
N LEU A 15 5.60 -4.39 3.79
CA LEU A 15 5.85 -3.00 3.43
C LEU A 15 5.01 -2.02 4.27
N PHE A 16 3.75 -2.37 4.55
CA PHE A 16 2.88 -1.60 5.43
C PHE A 16 3.45 -1.51 6.85
N LYS A 17 3.93 -2.62 7.41
CA LYS A 17 4.58 -2.67 8.73
C LYS A 17 5.88 -1.88 8.77
N LEU A 18 6.63 -1.87 7.66
CA LEU A 18 7.82 -1.05 7.47
C LEU A 18 7.52 0.44 7.25
N LYS A 19 6.24 0.85 7.27
CA LYS A 19 5.78 2.22 6.97
C LYS A 19 6.12 2.69 5.54
N GLN A 20 6.50 1.77 4.65
CA GLN A 20 6.70 2.00 3.22
C GLN A 20 5.34 2.01 2.50
N TYR A 21 4.54 3.02 2.82
CA TYR A 21 3.16 3.12 2.38
C TYR A 21 3.00 3.24 0.86
N SER A 22 3.87 3.97 0.17
CA SER A 22 3.87 4.08 -1.29
C SER A 22 4.09 2.74 -2.00
N GLU A 23 5.10 1.98 -1.57
CA GLU A 23 5.38 0.66 -2.14
C GLU A 23 4.28 -0.35 -1.77
N SER A 24 3.80 -0.30 -0.53
CA SER A 24 2.68 -1.12 -0.06
C SER A 24 1.42 -0.89 -0.92
N GLN A 25 1.12 0.37 -1.25
CA GLN A 25 0.01 0.76 -2.11
C GLN A 25 0.11 0.10 -3.49
N ASN A 26 1.28 0.17 -4.12
CA ASN A 26 1.51 -0.43 -5.43
C ASN A 26 1.29 -1.94 -5.43
N VAL A 27 1.82 -2.64 -4.41
CA VAL A 27 1.68 -4.10 -4.32
C VAL A 27 0.23 -4.52 -4.02
N PHE A 28 -0.48 -3.81 -3.13
CA PHE A 28 -1.90 -4.07 -2.89
C PHE A 28 -2.77 -3.79 -4.13
N GLY A 29 -2.45 -2.74 -4.90
CA GLY A 29 -3.09 -2.47 -6.19
C GLY A 29 -2.91 -3.62 -7.18
N ALA A 30 -1.70 -4.18 -7.28
CA ALA A 30 -1.44 -5.35 -8.12
C ALA A 30 -2.22 -6.60 -7.67
N VAL A 31 -2.45 -6.80 -6.37
CA VAL A 31 -3.30 -7.90 -5.86
C VAL A 31 -4.73 -7.74 -6.34
N ILE A 32 -5.28 -6.52 -6.31
CA ILE A 32 -6.65 -6.25 -6.74
C ILE A 32 -6.78 -6.40 -8.24
N GLN A 33 -5.82 -5.89 -9.02
CA GLN A 33 -5.86 -5.94 -10.47
C GLN A 33 -5.70 -7.38 -10.99
N LYS A 34 -4.79 -8.16 -10.40
CA LYS A 34 -4.52 -9.55 -10.84
C LYS A 34 -5.50 -10.57 -10.26
N TYR A 35 -6.09 -10.28 -9.10
CA TYR A 35 -6.95 -11.22 -8.38
C TYR A 35 -8.25 -10.58 -7.85
N PRO A 36 -9.04 -9.88 -8.70
CA PRO A 36 -10.17 -9.07 -8.24
C PRO A 36 -11.26 -9.88 -7.54
N GLN A 37 -11.44 -11.16 -7.90
CA GLN A 37 -12.44 -12.04 -7.28
C GLN A 37 -11.96 -12.71 -5.98
N SER A 38 -10.69 -12.52 -5.59
CA SER A 38 -10.16 -13.13 -4.37
C SER A 38 -10.60 -12.37 -3.12
N THR A 39 -10.86 -13.08 -2.03
CA THR A 39 -11.03 -12.48 -0.69
C THR A 39 -9.84 -11.59 -0.30
N LEU A 40 -8.64 -11.88 -0.83
CA LEU A 40 -7.44 -11.06 -0.61
C LEU A 40 -7.51 -9.71 -1.32
N ALA A 41 -8.20 -9.58 -2.46
CA ALA A 41 -8.39 -8.29 -3.11
C ALA A 41 -9.31 -7.37 -2.28
N LYS A 42 -10.41 -7.91 -1.74
CA LYS A 42 -11.27 -7.16 -0.79
C LYS A 42 -10.47 -6.70 0.43
N ARG A 43 -9.63 -7.56 1.01
CA ARG A 43 -8.74 -7.17 2.11
C ARG A 43 -7.73 -6.11 1.67
N ALA A 44 -7.10 -6.27 0.51
CA ALA A 44 -6.15 -5.31 -0.04
C ALA A 44 -6.75 -3.91 -0.20
N GLN A 45 -8.01 -3.79 -0.65
CA GLN A 45 -8.72 -2.51 -0.72
C GLN A 45 -8.85 -1.82 0.65
N ILE A 46 -9.16 -2.58 1.70
CA ILE A 46 -9.22 -2.05 3.07
C ILE A 46 -7.85 -1.50 3.51
N TYR A 47 -6.77 -2.21 3.19
CA TYR A 47 -5.41 -1.73 3.47
C TYR A 47 -5.06 -0.49 2.66
N LEU A 48 -5.43 -0.41 1.37
CA LEU A 48 -5.23 0.78 0.55
C LEU A 48 -5.89 2.03 1.15
N GLN A 49 -7.15 1.92 1.57
CA GLN A 49 -7.84 3.04 2.21
C GLN A 49 -7.16 3.47 3.53
N LYS A 50 -6.65 2.51 4.31
CA LYS A 50 -5.85 2.82 5.51
C LYS A 50 -4.56 3.53 5.16
N ILE A 51 -3.84 3.03 4.15
CA ILE A 51 -2.59 3.60 3.64
C ILE A 51 -2.81 5.05 3.20
N GLU A 52 -3.85 5.33 2.41
CA GLU A 52 -4.17 6.67 1.93
C GLU A 52 -4.44 7.63 3.08
N LYS A 53 -5.23 7.20 4.08
CA LYS A 53 -5.48 8.00 5.29
C LYS A 53 -4.19 8.29 6.07
N LEU A 54 -3.31 7.30 6.22
CA LEU A 54 -2.03 7.45 6.91
C LEU A 54 -1.07 8.34 6.12
N MET A 55 -1.00 8.18 4.80
CA MET A 55 -0.22 9.00 3.90
C MET A 55 -0.70 10.44 3.88
N ALA A 56 -2.01 10.68 3.84
CA ALA A 56 -2.58 12.02 3.94
C ALA A 56 -2.23 12.68 5.29
N LYS A 57 -2.30 11.92 6.39
CA LYS A 57 -1.85 12.39 7.71
C LYS A 57 -0.34 12.68 7.74
N GLN A 58 0.49 11.84 7.12
CA GLN A 58 1.94 12.05 7.05
C GLN A 58 2.34 13.21 6.13
N LYS A 59 1.65 13.39 5.00
CA LYS A 59 1.89 14.51 4.07
C LYS A 59 1.64 15.85 4.75
N LYS A 60 0.61 15.96 5.61
CA LYS A 60 0.40 17.17 6.43
C LYS A 60 1.60 17.52 7.34
N GLY A 61 2.45 16.55 7.69
CA GLY A 61 3.71 16.78 8.42
C GLY A 61 4.94 17.01 7.53
N LYS A 62 5.00 16.42 6.33
CA LYS A 62 6.17 16.48 5.43
C LYS A 62 6.18 17.63 4.40
N VAL A 63 5.11 18.43 4.29
CA VAL A 63 5.08 19.61 3.41
C VAL A 63 6.02 20.74 3.86
N LYS A 64 6.76 20.58 4.98
CA LYS A 64 7.77 21.56 5.43
C LYS A 64 9.21 21.32 4.93
N THR A 65 9.51 20.32 4.10
CA THR A 65 10.94 19.99 3.80
C THR A 65 11.24 19.56 2.36
N SER A 66 10.58 20.17 1.39
CA SER A 66 11.10 20.22 0.01
C SER A 66 10.93 21.62 -0.56
N ALA A 67 11.27 22.61 0.25
CA ALA A 67 11.81 23.87 -0.23
C ALA A 67 13.29 23.86 0.18
N ASN A 68 14.15 24.35 -0.71
CA ASN A 68 15.56 24.61 -0.50
C ASN A 68 16.55 23.51 -0.93
N ILE A 69 16.71 23.35 -2.24
CA ILE A 69 18.06 23.30 -2.81
C ILE A 69 18.07 24.29 -3.98
N ARG A 70 18.66 25.46 -3.68
CA ARG A 70 19.25 26.53 -4.49
C ARG A 70 18.97 26.57 -5.99
#